data_AF-A0A2R6MDH6-F1
#
_entry.id   AF-A0A2R6MDH6-F1
#
_cell.length_a   1.000
_cell.length_b   1.000
_cell.length_c   1.000
_cell.angle_alpha   90.00
_cell.angle_beta   90.00
_cell.angle_gamma   90.00
#
_symmetry.space_group_name_H-M   'P 1'
#
loop_
_entity.id
_entity.type
_entity.pdbx_description
1 polymer ?
#
loop_
_entity_poly.entity_id
_entity_poly.type
_entity_poly.pdbx_seq_one_letter_code
_entity_poly.pdbx_strand_id
1 'polypeptide(L)'
;MTWITRVGAEAGTAWRSFLRRRTAVFFTFGFPLILVGIFGTVVQTNPTGGGLFGHPTGFYVPGYLAIIVLFTPLSRIGSSIARYREGSRFEKLSTTPLNRGEWLAAHTLVNIGIILLASVIVLGVLELLAETSFSLSPLLLPFIVLAVVVFCGIGALLGRVADSQDGVIAASNAVALPLVFLSETFITPDMLPGWFRPAIGLSPLTYFARGVRNATYLHQSAWPDLLILATLAGGFFVLGTYAVPQRD
;
A
#
# COMPACT_ATOMS: atom_id res chain seq x y z
N MET A 1 -4.86 25.77 18.58
CA MET A 1 -5.28 24.69 17.65
C MET A 1 -4.93 23.36 18.27
N THR A 2 -5.85 22.40 18.31
CA THR A 2 -5.56 21.02 18.76
C THR A 2 -4.81 20.27 17.67
N TRP A 3 -4.17 19.15 18.01
CA TRP A 3 -3.47 18.31 17.03
C TRP A 3 -4.43 17.77 15.96
N ILE A 4 -5.68 17.47 16.33
CA ILE A 4 -6.74 17.01 15.42
C ILE A 4 -7.02 18.05 14.33
N THR A 5 -7.14 19.34 14.69
CA THR A 5 -7.43 20.38 13.70
C THR A 5 -6.26 20.63 12.76
N ARG A 6 -5.01 20.48 13.25
CA ARG A 6 -3.80 20.54 12.41
C ARG A 6 -3.75 19.40 11.41
N VAL A 7 -3.87 18.16 11.89
CA VAL A 7 -3.86 16.96 11.05
C VAL A 7 -4.99 17.00 10.02
N GLY A 8 -6.20 17.40 10.44
CA GLY A 8 -7.34 17.53 9.54
C GLY A 8 -7.15 18.60 8.45
N ALA A 9 -6.57 19.75 8.81
CA ALA A 9 -6.26 20.81 7.84
C ALA A 9 -5.24 20.34 6.79
N GLU A 10 -4.16 19.67 7.22
CA GLU A 10 -3.12 19.14 6.32
C GLU A 10 -3.64 17.95 5.49
N ALA A 11 -4.47 17.09 6.07
CA ALA A 11 -5.13 16.03 5.31
C ALA A 11 -6.03 16.62 4.21
N GLY A 12 -6.76 17.68 4.52
CA GLY A 12 -7.60 18.40 3.56
C GLY A 12 -6.81 19.03 2.41
N THR A 13 -5.66 19.66 2.70
CA THR A 13 -4.78 20.22 1.65
C THR A 13 -4.16 19.12 0.79
N ALA A 14 -3.64 18.06 1.41
CA ALA A 14 -3.03 16.93 0.72
C ALA A 14 -4.04 16.17 -0.16
N TRP A 15 -5.28 16.00 0.30
CA TRP A 15 -6.36 15.42 -0.49
C TRP A 15 -6.69 16.24 -1.74
N ARG A 16 -6.88 17.56 -1.60
CA ARG A 16 -7.12 18.46 -2.75
C ARG A 16 -5.94 18.47 -3.72
N SER A 17 -4.71 18.44 -3.19
CA SER A 17 -3.49 18.36 -4.01
C SER A 17 -3.47 17.09 -4.85
N PHE A 18 -3.83 15.93 -4.26
CA PHE A 18 -3.95 14.68 -5.00
C PHE A 18 -4.97 14.77 -6.13
N LEU A 19 -6.18 15.25 -5.85
CA LEU A 19 -7.24 15.37 -6.86
C LEU A 19 -6.86 16.30 -8.03
N ARG A 20 -5.98 17.28 -7.81
CA ARG A 20 -5.46 18.15 -8.87
C ARG A 20 -4.42 17.46 -9.76
N ARG A 21 -3.78 16.40 -9.29
CA ARG A 21 -2.77 15.62 -10.05
C ARG A 21 -3.46 14.56 -10.91
N ARG A 22 -4.12 14.99 -11.98
CA ARG A 22 -4.93 14.12 -12.87
C ARG A 22 -4.24 12.82 -13.27
N THR A 23 -2.97 12.89 -13.68
CA THR A 23 -2.17 11.71 -14.05
C THR A 23 -2.03 10.74 -12.87
N ALA A 24 -1.73 11.24 -11.66
CA ALA A 24 -1.60 10.40 -10.48
C ALA A 24 -2.94 9.74 -10.11
N VAL A 25 -4.05 10.49 -10.17
CA VAL A 25 -5.40 9.95 -9.93
C VAL A 25 -5.69 8.83 -10.94
N PHE A 26 -5.52 9.11 -12.23
CA PHE A 26 -5.76 8.12 -13.29
C PHE A 26 -4.97 6.83 -13.06
N PHE A 27 -3.65 6.91 -12.80
CA PHE A 27 -2.86 5.70 -12.60
C PHE A 27 -3.14 5.01 -11.26
N THR A 28 -3.52 5.73 -10.21
CA THR A 28 -3.85 5.12 -8.90
C THR A 28 -5.09 4.24 -8.99
N PHE A 29 -6.10 4.65 -9.74
CA PHE A 29 -7.36 3.91 -9.89
C PHE A 29 -7.40 3.04 -11.16
N GLY A 30 -6.82 3.52 -12.26
CA GLY A 30 -6.86 2.87 -13.57
C GLY A 30 -5.88 1.71 -13.71
N PHE A 31 -4.65 1.83 -13.20
CA PHE A 31 -3.66 0.75 -13.33
C PHE A 31 -4.11 -0.56 -12.66
N PRO A 32 -4.63 -0.56 -11.41
CA PRO A 32 -5.15 -1.77 -10.79
C PRO A 32 -6.32 -2.37 -11.57
N LEU A 33 -7.19 -1.53 -12.14
CA LEU A 33 -8.32 -1.99 -12.95
C LEU A 33 -7.86 -2.63 -14.28
N ILE A 34 -6.84 -2.06 -14.92
CA ILE A 34 -6.21 -2.68 -16.10
C ILE A 34 -5.67 -4.06 -15.72
N LEU A 35 -4.99 -4.17 -14.57
CA LEU A 35 -4.45 -5.43 -14.09
C LEU A 35 -5.56 -6.45 -13.82
N VAL A 36 -6.64 -6.06 -13.14
CA VAL A 36 -7.83 -6.90 -12.95
C VAL A 36 -8.42 -7.33 -14.29
N GLY A 37 -8.54 -6.44 -15.26
CA GLY A 37 -9.04 -6.76 -16.61
C GLY A 37 -8.16 -7.77 -17.33
N ILE A 38 -6.83 -7.58 -17.32
CA ILE A 38 -5.87 -8.51 -17.91
C ILE A 38 -5.96 -9.89 -17.26
N PHE A 39 -5.96 -9.98 -15.94
CA PHE A 39 -6.01 -11.26 -15.25
C PHE A 39 -7.38 -11.93 -15.31
N GLY A 40 -8.45 -11.14 -15.27
CA GLY A 40 -9.82 -11.62 -15.36
C GLY A 40 -10.22 -12.09 -16.75
N THR A 41 -9.63 -11.57 -17.82
CA THR A 41 -10.05 -11.88 -19.21
C THR A 41 -8.97 -12.52 -20.09
N VAL A 42 -7.71 -12.09 -19.97
CA VAL A 42 -6.64 -12.49 -20.89
C VAL A 42 -5.83 -13.66 -20.34
N VAL A 43 -5.40 -13.58 -19.08
CA VAL A 43 -4.49 -14.59 -18.50
C VAL A 43 -5.21 -15.90 -18.17
N GLN A 44 -6.54 -15.87 -17.99
CA GLN A 44 -7.39 -16.98 -17.56
C GLN A 44 -6.80 -17.79 -16.40
N THR A 45 -7.27 -17.49 -15.20
CA THR A 45 -6.91 -18.19 -13.96
C THR A 45 -7.47 -19.62 -13.95
N ASN A 46 -6.85 -20.53 -14.71
CA ASN A 46 -7.30 -21.90 -14.88
C ASN A 46 -6.75 -22.81 -13.76
N PRO A 47 -7.61 -23.40 -12.88
CA PRO A 47 -7.18 -24.28 -11.80
C PRO A 47 -6.43 -25.54 -12.28
N THR A 48 -6.62 -25.92 -13.54
CA THR A 48 -6.03 -27.11 -14.18
C THR A 48 -4.75 -26.80 -14.96
N GLY A 49 -4.36 -25.53 -15.11
CA GLY A 49 -3.35 -25.08 -16.07
C GLY A 49 -1.89 -25.24 -15.64
N GLY A 50 -1.60 -25.52 -14.36
CA GLY A 50 -0.24 -25.65 -13.85
C GLY A 50 0.65 -24.43 -14.13
N GLY A 51 0.70 -23.45 -13.22
CA GLY A 51 1.52 -22.26 -13.40
C GLY A 51 1.26 -21.17 -12.37
N LEU A 52 1.87 -20.00 -12.56
CA LEU A 52 1.84 -18.85 -11.64
C LEU A 52 0.42 -18.36 -11.30
N PHE A 53 -0.56 -18.63 -12.18
CA PHE A 53 -1.95 -18.20 -12.04
C PHE A 53 -2.94 -19.37 -11.96
N GLY A 54 -2.52 -20.50 -11.38
CA GLY A 54 -3.28 -21.75 -11.29
C GLY A 54 -4.39 -21.79 -10.21
N HIS A 55 -4.89 -20.65 -9.73
CA HIS A 55 -5.95 -20.59 -8.72
C HIS A 55 -7.09 -19.70 -9.20
N PRO A 56 -8.34 -19.91 -8.74
CA PRO A 56 -9.46 -19.04 -9.11
C PRO A 56 -9.19 -17.56 -8.79
N THR A 57 -9.81 -16.66 -9.53
CA THR A 57 -9.60 -15.19 -9.40
C THR A 57 -9.75 -14.67 -7.97
N GLY A 58 -10.70 -15.20 -7.19
CA GLY A 58 -10.88 -14.87 -5.78
C GLY A 58 -9.66 -15.13 -4.88
N PHE A 59 -8.78 -16.07 -5.26
CA PHE A 59 -7.53 -16.35 -4.53
C PHE A 59 -6.52 -15.20 -4.62
N TYR A 60 -6.57 -14.43 -5.71
CA TYR A 60 -5.64 -13.33 -6.01
C TYR A 60 -6.14 -11.95 -5.56
N VAL A 61 -7.30 -11.86 -4.90
CA VAL A 61 -7.77 -10.64 -4.19
C VAL A 61 -6.65 -9.92 -3.43
N PRO A 62 -5.85 -10.57 -2.56
CA PRO A 62 -4.72 -9.91 -1.90
C PRO A 62 -3.70 -9.32 -2.88
N GLY A 63 -3.44 -9.97 -4.02
CA GLY A 63 -2.51 -9.48 -5.04
C GLY A 63 -3.00 -8.24 -5.76
N TYR A 64 -4.28 -8.18 -6.14
CA TYR A 64 -4.86 -6.97 -6.73
C TYR A 64 -4.81 -5.78 -5.77
N LEU A 65 -5.11 -6.02 -4.49
CA LEU A 65 -5.04 -4.98 -3.45
C LEU A 65 -3.59 -4.61 -3.08
N ALA A 66 -2.66 -5.56 -3.13
CA ALA A 66 -1.24 -5.32 -2.83
C ALA A 66 -0.64 -4.25 -3.74
N ILE A 67 -1.03 -4.21 -5.03
CA ILE A 67 -0.54 -3.21 -5.98
C ILE A 67 -0.82 -1.79 -5.48
N ILE A 68 -2.05 -1.50 -5.06
CA ILE A 68 -2.41 -0.15 -4.59
C ILE A 68 -1.85 0.14 -3.20
N VAL A 69 -1.87 -0.85 -2.31
CA VAL A 69 -1.41 -0.74 -0.92
C VAL A 69 0.10 -0.53 -0.84
N LEU A 70 0.86 -1.07 -1.79
CA LEU A 70 2.32 -0.99 -1.81
C LEU A 70 2.83 0.23 -2.58
N PHE A 71 2.46 0.38 -3.84
CA PHE A 71 3.07 1.39 -4.73
C PHE A 71 2.66 2.82 -4.36
N THR A 72 1.39 3.02 -3.99
CA THR A 72 0.84 4.35 -3.71
C THR A 72 1.54 5.04 -2.54
N PRO A 73 1.58 4.46 -1.32
CA PRO A 73 2.18 5.13 -0.18
C PRO A 73 3.71 5.24 -0.29
N LEU A 74 4.41 4.22 -0.80
CA LEU A 74 5.87 4.26 -1.00
C LEU A 74 6.27 5.47 -1.84
N SER A 75 5.65 5.61 -3.02
CA SER A 75 5.93 6.69 -3.95
C SER A 75 5.44 8.03 -3.43
N ARG A 76 4.22 8.11 -2.91
CA ARG A 76 3.61 9.40 -2.53
C ARG A 76 4.28 10.03 -1.32
N ILE A 77 4.48 9.26 -0.25
CA ILE A 77 5.10 9.77 0.98
C ILE A 77 6.56 10.09 0.70
N GLY A 78 7.29 9.15 0.08
CA GLY A 78 8.71 9.33 -0.21
C GLY A 78 8.95 10.54 -1.12
N SER A 79 8.22 10.68 -2.23
CA SER A 79 8.42 11.81 -3.13
C SER A 79 7.98 13.13 -2.47
N SER A 80 7.05 13.10 -1.51
CA SER A 80 6.72 14.31 -0.75
C SER A 80 7.87 14.75 0.14
N ILE A 81 8.55 13.82 0.81
CA ILE A 81 9.72 14.13 1.63
C ILE A 81 10.89 14.57 0.77
N ALA A 82 11.17 13.90 -0.34
CA ALA A 82 12.21 14.30 -1.28
C ALA A 82 11.96 15.73 -1.82
N ARG A 83 10.71 16.06 -2.19
CA ARG A 83 10.31 17.44 -2.56
C ARG A 83 10.59 18.46 -1.47
N TYR A 84 10.25 18.12 -0.23
CA TYR A 84 10.49 19.02 0.91
C TYR A 84 11.97 19.34 1.08
N ARG A 85 12.86 18.42 0.68
CA ARG A 85 14.31 18.60 0.79
C ARG A 85 14.94 19.27 -0.43
N GLU A 86 14.44 18.99 -1.64
CA GLU A 86 14.86 19.65 -2.90
C GLU A 86 14.51 21.14 -2.93
N GLY A 87 13.41 21.53 -2.27
CA GLY A 87 12.88 22.88 -2.33
C GLY A 87 13.72 23.90 -1.55
N SER A 88 14.73 24.52 -2.17
CA SER A 88 15.42 25.74 -1.71
C SER A 88 14.53 27.00 -1.77
N ARG A 89 13.24 26.90 -1.44
CA ARG A 89 12.31 28.04 -1.27
C ARG A 89 11.61 27.94 0.07
N PHE A 90 12.38 28.31 1.08
CA PHE A 90 12.16 28.21 2.52
C PHE A 90 11.04 29.08 3.12
N GLU A 91 10.04 29.57 2.37
CA GLU A 91 9.27 30.74 2.89
C GLU A 91 7.73 30.71 2.86
N LYS A 92 7.05 29.67 2.36
CA LYS A 92 5.56 29.73 2.27
C LYS A 92 4.76 28.60 2.91
N LEU A 93 5.42 27.64 3.56
CA LEU A 93 4.75 26.68 4.47
C LEU A 93 5.21 26.85 5.93
N SER A 94 6.04 27.86 6.22
CA SER A 94 6.60 28.15 7.55
C SER A 94 5.55 28.61 8.59
N THR A 95 4.28 28.72 8.21
CA THR A 95 3.22 29.22 9.10
C THR A 95 2.33 28.13 9.70
N THR A 96 2.47 26.85 9.30
CA THR A 96 1.68 25.75 9.88
C THR A 96 2.49 25.00 10.97
N PRO A 97 2.02 24.99 12.23
CA PRO A 97 2.76 24.43 13.39
C PRO A 97 2.60 22.90 13.49
N LEU A 98 2.89 22.18 12.41
CA LEU A 98 2.71 20.72 12.32
C LEU A 98 4.01 19.99 12.69
N ASN A 99 3.94 19.05 13.63
CA ASN A 99 5.10 18.21 13.96
C ASN A 99 5.27 17.05 12.95
N ARG A 100 6.42 16.35 12.98
CA ARG A 100 6.73 15.25 12.05
C ARG A 100 5.70 14.12 12.06
N GLY A 101 5.23 13.74 13.25
CA GLY A 101 4.25 12.67 13.45
C GLY A 101 2.86 13.06 12.95
N GLU A 102 2.45 14.30 13.19
CA GLU A 102 1.20 14.88 12.67
C GLU A 102 1.22 14.95 11.16
N TRP A 103 2.37 15.27 10.56
CA TRP A 103 2.50 15.35 9.10
C TRP A 103 2.38 13.96 8.48
N LEU A 104 3.11 12.98 9.02
CA LEU A 104 3.03 11.61 8.54
C LEU A 104 1.61 11.04 8.77
N ALA A 105 0.99 11.32 9.91
CA ALA A 105 -0.39 10.91 10.20
C ALA A 105 -1.38 11.51 9.20
N ALA A 106 -1.29 12.81 8.92
CA ALA A 106 -2.18 13.49 7.96
C ALA A 106 -2.09 12.88 6.56
N HIS A 107 -0.87 12.66 6.06
CA HIS A 107 -0.66 12.05 4.74
C HIS A 107 -1.02 10.56 4.72
N THR A 108 -0.83 9.84 5.83
CA THR A 108 -1.26 8.44 5.98
C THR A 108 -2.79 8.34 5.92
N LEU A 109 -3.51 9.23 6.60
CA LEU A 109 -4.99 9.29 6.53
C LEU A 109 -5.50 9.54 5.10
N VAL A 110 -4.84 10.42 4.35
CA VAL A 110 -5.15 10.66 2.94
C VAL A 110 -4.92 9.39 2.09
N ASN A 111 -3.80 8.70 2.30
CA ASN A 111 -3.53 7.43 1.60
C ASN A 111 -4.54 6.35 1.98
N ILE A 112 -4.95 6.26 3.25
CA ILE A 112 -6.01 5.33 3.70
C ILE A 112 -7.29 5.59 2.90
N GLY A 113 -7.76 6.83 2.82
CA GLY A 113 -8.98 7.15 2.08
C GLY A 113 -8.90 6.80 0.59
N ILE A 114 -7.75 7.07 -0.04
CA ILE A 114 -7.53 6.80 -1.47
C ILE A 114 -7.47 5.30 -1.74
N ILE A 115 -6.73 4.57 -0.92
CA ILE A 115 -6.53 3.13 -1.10
C ILE A 115 -7.80 2.37 -0.74
N LEU A 116 -8.58 2.80 0.25
CA LEU A 116 -9.91 2.23 0.51
C LEU A 116 -10.85 2.45 -0.67
N LEU A 117 -10.90 3.67 -1.23
CA LEU A 117 -11.70 3.94 -2.42
C LEU A 117 -11.26 3.08 -3.61
N ALA A 118 -9.95 2.97 -3.85
CA ALA A 118 -9.41 2.13 -4.93
C ALA A 118 -9.70 0.65 -4.68
N SER A 119 -9.63 0.19 -3.43
CA SER A 119 -9.96 -1.19 -3.03
C SER A 119 -11.42 -1.50 -3.29
N VAL A 120 -12.34 -0.60 -2.94
CA VAL A 120 -13.78 -0.76 -3.23
C VAL A 120 -14.03 -0.89 -4.73
N ILE A 121 -13.37 -0.04 -5.54
CA ILE A 121 -13.50 -0.08 -7.00
C ILE A 121 -12.95 -1.41 -7.56
N VAL A 122 -11.76 -1.83 -7.13
CA VAL A 122 -11.13 -3.09 -7.53
C VAL A 122 -11.99 -4.29 -7.15
N LEU A 123 -12.47 -4.35 -5.90
CA LEU A 123 -13.33 -5.43 -5.42
C LEU A 123 -14.67 -5.46 -6.15
N GLY A 124 -15.25 -4.30 -6.46
CA GLY A 124 -16.48 -4.21 -7.24
C GLY A 124 -16.31 -4.73 -8.68
N VAL A 125 -15.19 -4.43 -9.33
CA VAL A 125 -14.90 -4.97 -10.67
C VAL A 125 -14.59 -6.47 -10.61
N LEU A 126 -13.87 -6.94 -9.57
CA LEU A 126 -13.62 -8.36 -9.38
C LEU A 126 -14.92 -9.14 -9.17
N GLU A 127 -15.86 -8.62 -8.39
CA GLU A 127 -17.18 -9.24 -8.20
C GLU A 127 -17.93 -9.42 -9.52
N LEU A 128 -17.87 -8.43 -10.41
CA LEU A 128 -18.50 -8.48 -11.74
C LEU A 128 -17.84 -9.47 -12.70
N LEU A 129 -16.52 -9.67 -12.60
CA LEU A 129 -15.76 -10.51 -13.53
C LEU A 129 -15.59 -11.96 -13.05
N ALA A 130 -15.58 -12.19 -11.73
CA ALA A 130 -15.12 -13.43 -11.12
C ALA A 130 -16.24 -14.29 -10.52
N GLU A 131 -17.50 -13.99 -10.85
CA GLU A 131 -18.72 -14.72 -10.46
C GLU A 131 -18.65 -15.32 -9.04
N THR A 132 -18.57 -14.46 -8.02
CA THR A 132 -18.62 -14.82 -6.58
C THR A 132 -17.55 -15.81 -6.08
N SER A 133 -16.34 -15.78 -6.65
CA SER A 133 -15.24 -16.64 -6.17
C SER A 133 -14.58 -16.22 -4.84
N PHE A 134 -15.05 -15.15 -4.18
CA PHE A 134 -14.57 -14.71 -2.86
C PHE A 134 -15.71 -14.07 -2.06
N SER A 135 -15.51 -13.90 -0.75
CA SER A 135 -16.45 -13.23 0.15
C SER A 135 -15.85 -11.96 0.76
N LEU A 136 -16.65 -10.90 0.91
CA LEU A 136 -16.22 -9.71 1.66
C LEU A 136 -16.19 -10.00 3.16
N SER A 137 -15.05 -9.71 3.79
CA SER A 137 -14.86 -9.84 5.23
C SER A 137 -14.65 -8.47 5.89
N PRO A 138 -15.24 -8.20 7.06
CA PRO A 138 -14.97 -6.99 7.82
C PRO A 138 -13.48 -6.80 8.15
N LEU A 139 -12.71 -7.88 8.19
CA LEU A 139 -11.25 -7.84 8.44
C LEU A 139 -10.47 -7.17 7.31
N LEU A 140 -11.04 -7.02 6.11
CA LEU A 140 -10.40 -6.29 5.02
C LEU A 140 -10.03 -4.85 5.40
N LEU A 141 -10.94 -4.17 6.12
CA LEU A 141 -10.73 -2.79 6.52
C LEU A 141 -9.46 -2.61 7.37
N PRO A 142 -9.28 -3.31 8.52
CA PRO A 142 -8.07 -3.16 9.30
C PRO A 142 -6.81 -3.67 8.58
N PHE A 143 -6.89 -4.71 7.74
CA PHE A 143 -5.74 -5.13 6.92
C PHE A 143 -5.25 -4.03 5.98
N ILE A 144 -6.17 -3.41 5.23
CA ILE A 144 -5.84 -2.33 4.31
C ILE A 144 -5.25 -1.16 5.10
N VAL A 145 -5.92 -0.70 6.16
CA VAL A 145 -5.48 0.43 6.97
C VAL A 145 -4.07 0.21 7.52
N LEU A 146 -3.82 -0.94 8.15
CA LEU A 146 -2.52 -1.24 8.76
C LEU A 146 -1.42 -1.37 7.71
N ALA A 147 -1.70 -1.99 6.57
CA ALA A 147 -0.74 -2.06 5.48
C ALA A 147 -0.38 -0.67 4.91
N VAL A 148 -1.37 0.22 4.75
CA VAL A 148 -1.11 1.61 4.36
C VAL A 148 -0.19 2.31 5.37
N VAL A 149 -0.43 2.11 6.67
CA VAL A 149 0.41 2.68 7.75
C VAL A 149 1.85 2.18 7.64
N VAL A 150 2.05 0.87 7.47
CA VAL A 150 3.39 0.27 7.26
C VAL A 150 4.09 0.91 6.07
N PHE A 151 3.45 0.91 4.90
CA PHE A 151 4.10 1.36 3.67
C PHE A 151 4.23 2.88 3.58
N CYS A 152 3.43 3.66 4.31
CA CYS A 152 3.70 5.09 4.52
C CYS A 152 4.98 5.28 5.35
N GLY A 153 5.19 4.47 6.39
CA GLY A 153 6.43 4.46 7.18
C GLY A 153 7.66 4.11 6.35
N ILE A 154 7.57 3.04 5.55
CA ILE A 154 8.65 2.65 4.62
C ILE A 154 8.88 3.72 3.54
N GLY A 155 7.80 4.29 2.97
CA GLY A 155 7.89 5.39 2.03
C GLY A 155 8.59 6.60 2.62
N ALA A 156 8.39 6.89 3.90
CA ALA A 156 9.10 7.96 4.59
C ALA A 156 10.61 7.69 4.72
N LEU A 157 10.99 6.46 5.00
CA LEU A 157 12.40 6.03 5.01
C LEU A 157 13.04 6.17 3.62
N LEU A 158 12.35 5.75 2.56
CA LEU A 158 12.83 5.91 1.19
C LEU A 158 13.00 7.39 0.81
N GLY A 159 12.03 8.24 1.17
CA GLY A 159 12.10 9.68 0.95
C GLY A 159 13.26 10.37 1.67
N ARG A 160 13.67 9.84 2.83
CA ARG A 160 14.85 10.32 3.55
C ARG A 160 16.16 9.94 2.86
N VAL A 161 16.25 8.73 2.30
CA VAL A 161 17.51 8.21 1.74
C VAL A 161 17.71 8.65 0.28
N ALA A 162 16.65 8.67 -0.53
CA ALA A 162 16.76 8.99 -1.94
C ALA A 162 17.05 10.48 -2.16
N ASP A 163 17.95 10.81 -3.10
CA ASP A 163 18.40 12.19 -3.34
C ASP A 163 17.34 13.07 -4.00
N SER A 164 16.47 12.47 -4.81
CA SER A 164 15.45 13.18 -5.58
C SER A 164 14.09 12.47 -5.58
N GLN A 165 13.05 13.17 -6.04
CA GLN A 165 11.74 12.56 -6.27
C GLN A 165 11.81 11.35 -7.21
N ASP A 166 12.55 11.46 -8.30
CA ASP A 166 12.71 10.37 -9.27
C ASP A 166 13.48 9.21 -8.65
N GLY A 167 14.49 9.51 -7.81
CA GLY A 167 15.19 8.52 -7.00
C GLY A 167 14.25 7.76 -6.06
N VAL A 168 13.27 8.45 -5.45
CA VAL A 168 12.23 7.78 -4.64
C VAL A 168 11.39 6.85 -5.50
N ILE A 169 10.96 7.27 -6.69
CA ILE A 169 10.12 6.42 -7.56
C ILE A 169 10.91 5.18 -7.97
N ALA A 170 12.18 5.33 -8.36
CA ALA A 170 13.06 4.21 -8.68
C ALA A 170 13.22 3.26 -7.48
N ALA A 171 13.52 3.78 -6.29
CA ALA A 171 13.67 2.99 -5.08
C ALA A 171 12.37 2.30 -4.66
N SER A 172 11.23 3.00 -4.79
CA SER A 172 9.90 2.46 -4.51
C SER A 172 9.61 1.26 -5.41
N ASN A 173 9.88 1.38 -6.71
CA ASN A 173 9.69 0.28 -7.67
C ASN A 173 10.66 -0.89 -7.41
N ALA A 174 11.92 -0.59 -7.10
CA ALA A 174 12.95 -1.58 -6.79
C ALA A 174 12.60 -2.41 -5.53
N VAL A 175 11.90 -1.81 -4.56
CA VAL A 175 11.38 -2.51 -3.38
C VAL A 175 10.05 -3.19 -3.66
N ALA A 176 9.12 -2.48 -4.31
CA ALA A 176 7.75 -2.93 -4.49
C ALA A 176 7.66 -4.15 -5.40
N LEU A 177 8.39 -4.17 -6.52
CA LEU A 177 8.30 -5.25 -7.50
C LEU A 177 8.71 -6.60 -6.90
N PRO A 178 9.88 -6.76 -6.24
CA PRO A 178 10.21 -8.00 -5.55
C PRO A 178 9.19 -8.37 -4.48
N LEU A 179 8.72 -7.41 -3.69
CA LEU A 179 7.76 -7.69 -2.61
C LEU A 179 6.45 -8.25 -3.16
N VAL A 180 5.91 -7.71 -4.25
CA VAL A 180 4.69 -8.26 -4.87
C VAL A 180 4.86 -9.76 -5.14
N PHE A 181 5.93 -10.17 -5.80
CA PHE A 181 6.11 -11.58 -6.16
C PHE A 181 6.58 -12.45 -4.99
N LEU A 182 7.32 -11.91 -4.03
CA LEU A 182 7.98 -12.68 -2.97
C LEU A 182 7.24 -12.63 -1.62
N SER A 183 6.02 -12.10 -1.58
CA SER A 183 5.22 -11.93 -0.35
C SER A 183 3.85 -12.60 -0.41
N GLU A 184 3.77 -13.81 -0.97
CA GLU A 184 2.53 -14.60 -1.00
C GLU A 184 1.34 -13.93 -1.71
N THR A 185 1.55 -12.91 -2.55
CA THR A 185 0.44 -12.22 -3.23
C THR A 185 -0.05 -13.01 -4.45
N PHE A 186 0.84 -13.24 -5.42
CA PHE A 186 0.60 -14.05 -6.61
C PHE A 186 1.34 -15.39 -6.57
N ILE A 187 2.55 -15.43 -5.99
CA ILE A 187 3.35 -16.65 -5.87
C ILE A 187 3.08 -17.29 -4.52
N THR A 188 2.72 -18.56 -4.51
CA THR A 188 2.48 -19.31 -3.27
C THR A 188 3.80 -19.84 -2.68
N PRO A 189 3.89 -20.05 -1.34
CA PRO A 189 5.13 -20.51 -0.69
C PRO A 189 5.68 -21.84 -1.22
N ASP A 190 4.81 -22.70 -1.73
CA ASP A 190 5.16 -23.99 -2.33
C ASP A 190 5.93 -23.84 -3.65
N MET A 191 5.71 -22.75 -4.41
CA MET A 191 6.45 -22.43 -5.64
C MET A 191 7.85 -21.87 -5.36
N LEU A 192 8.13 -21.46 -4.11
CA LEU A 192 9.43 -20.92 -3.72
C LEU A 192 10.38 -22.03 -3.25
N PRO A 193 11.68 -21.92 -3.54
CA PRO A 193 12.65 -22.89 -3.05
C PRO A 193 12.72 -22.86 -1.53
N GLY A 194 12.92 -24.02 -0.89
CA GLY A 194 12.83 -24.17 0.55
C GLY A 194 13.72 -23.21 1.36
N TRP A 195 14.88 -22.84 0.81
CA TRP A 195 15.81 -21.89 1.43
C TRP A 195 15.29 -20.45 1.47
N PHE A 196 14.38 -20.06 0.57
CA PHE A 196 13.84 -18.70 0.51
C PHE A 196 12.56 -18.54 1.34
N ARG A 197 11.86 -19.64 1.66
CA ARG A 197 10.61 -19.62 2.44
C ARG A 197 10.70 -18.86 3.77
N PRO A 198 11.80 -18.90 4.55
CA PRO A 198 11.90 -18.09 5.76
C PRO A 198 11.92 -16.58 5.48
N ALA A 199 12.49 -16.16 4.34
CA ALA A 199 12.67 -14.75 4.01
C ALA A 199 11.34 -14.03 3.73
N ILE A 200 10.31 -14.74 3.24
CA ILE A 200 8.99 -14.14 2.99
C ILE A 200 8.36 -13.62 4.30
N GLY A 201 8.70 -14.21 5.45
CA GLY A 201 8.22 -13.77 6.76
C GLY A 201 8.78 -12.42 7.21
N LEU A 202 9.82 -11.89 6.54
CA LEU A 202 10.35 -10.55 6.81
C LEU A 202 9.50 -9.45 6.16
N SER A 203 8.72 -9.79 5.15
CA SER A 203 7.90 -8.84 4.40
C SER A 203 6.59 -8.56 5.15
N PRO A 204 6.28 -7.27 5.45
CA PRO A 204 4.96 -6.90 5.93
C PRO A 204 3.83 -7.25 4.95
N LEU A 205 4.16 -7.27 3.64
CA LEU A 205 3.19 -7.59 2.59
C LEU A 205 2.75 -9.06 2.68
N THR A 206 3.58 -9.96 3.22
CA THR A 206 3.24 -11.37 3.40
C THR A 206 2.07 -11.53 4.36
N TYR A 207 2.14 -10.85 5.51
CA TYR A 207 1.08 -10.88 6.51
C TYR A 207 -0.20 -10.22 5.98
N PHE A 208 -0.08 -9.14 5.21
CA PHE A 208 -1.23 -8.57 4.51
C PHE A 208 -1.86 -9.57 3.53
N ALA A 209 -1.05 -10.17 2.65
CA ALA A 209 -1.54 -11.05 1.59
C ALA A 209 -2.18 -12.33 2.15
N ARG A 210 -1.50 -12.97 3.09
CA ARG A 210 -1.98 -14.19 3.75
C ARG A 210 -3.23 -13.93 4.58
N GLY A 211 -3.23 -12.86 5.38
CA GLY A 211 -4.37 -12.47 6.21
C GLY A 211 -5.60 -12.12 5.39
N VAL A 212 -5.43 -11.33 4.33
CA VAL A 212 -6.53 -11.01 3.39
C VAL A 212 -7.04 -12.27 2.71
N ARG A 213 -6.17 -13.16 2.22
CA ARG A 213 -6.59 -14.43 1.61
C ARG A 213 -7.36 -15.33 2.57
N ASN A 214 -6.91 -15.42 3.82
CA ASN A 214 -7.59 -16.17 4.88
C ASN A 214 -8.98 -15.59 5.15
N ALA A 215 -9.11 -14.26 5.17
CA ALA A 215 -10.35 -13.58 5.43
C ALA A 215 -11.36 -13.68 4.27
N THR A 216 -10.91 -13.61 3.01
CA THR A 216 -11.82 -13.48 1.85
C THR A 216 -12.02 -14.74 1.03
N TYR A 217 -11.09 -15.68 1.07
CA TYR A 217 -11.10 -16.85 0.18
C TYR A 217 -11.03 -18.18 0.93
N LEU A 218 -10.08 -18.35 1.85
CA LEU A 218 -9.89 -19.64 2.55
C LEU A 218 -10.80 -19.80 3.78
N HIS A 219 -11.38 -18.70 4.27
CA HIS A 219 -12.21 -18.64 5.48
C HIS A 219 -11.53 -19.25 6.71
N GLN A 220 -10.22 -18.96 6.84
CA GLN A 220 -9.38 -19.38 7.96
C GLN A 220 -9.13 -18.21 8.91
N SER A 221 -8.50 -18.49 10.06
CA SER A 221 -8.13 -17.45 11.02
C SER A 221 -7.11 -16.48 10.40
N ALA A 222 -7.50 -15.21 10.28
CA ALA A 222 -6.63 -14.14 9.81
C ALA A 222 -6.07 -13.27 10.96
N TRP A 223 -6.47 -13.53 12.20
CA TRP A 223 -6.06 -12.76 13.38
C TRP A 223 -4.54 -12.75 13.64
N PRO A 224 -3.80 -13.86 13.50
CA PRO A 224 -2.36 -13.84 13.72
C PRO A 224 -1.63 -12.88 12.78
N ASP A 225 -1.96 -12.94 11.49
CA ASP A 225 -1.36 -12.05 10.49
C ASP A 225 -1.76 -10.59 10.73
N LEU A 226 -2.98 -10.33 11.18
CA LEU A 226 -3.44 -8.99 11.52
C LEU A 226 -2.65 -8.39 12.70
N LEU A 227 -2.41 -9.19 13.75
CA LEU A 227 -1.64 -8.75 14.91
C LEU A 227 -0.19 -8.45 14.54
N ILE A 228 0.44 -9.33 13.75
CA ILE A 228 1.80 -9.10 13.26
C ILE A 228 1.84 -7.84 12.41
N LEU A 229 0.91 -7.67 11.48
CA LEU A 229 0.84 -6.46 10.65
C LEU A 229 0.61 -5.20 11.50
N ALA A 230 -0.18 -5.28 12.57
CA ALA A 230 -0.39 -4.17 13.50
C ALA A 230 0.90 -3.77 14.23
N THR A 231 1.69 -4.75 14.68
CA THR A 231 3.00 -4.49 15.32
C THR A 231 3.97 -3.83 14.34
N LEU A 232 4.03 -4.33 13.10
CA LEU A 232 4.86 -3.74 12.04
C LEU A 232 4.38 -2.34 11.68
N ALA A 233 3.06 -2.09 11.65
CA ALA A 233 2.48 -0.78 11.38
C ALA A 233 2.94 0.24 12.42
N GLY A 234 2.87 -0.10 13.71
CA GLY A 234 3.38 0.76 14.78
C GLY A 234 4.88 1.03 14.63
N GLY A 235 5.68 -0.02 14.42
CA GLY A 235 7.14 0.09 14.28
C GLY A 235 7.56 0.96 13.10
N PHE A 236 7.07 0.67 11.90
CA PHE A 236 7.41 1.43 10.69
C PHE A 236 6.84 2.84 10.71
N PHE A 237 5.68 3.07 11.32
CA PHE A 237 5.16 4.42 11.48
C PHE A 237 6.09 5.25 12.36
N VAL A 238 6.51 4.73 13.52
CA VAL A 238 7.46 5.40 14.42
C VAL A 238 8.79 5.68 13.71
N LEU A 239 9.38 4.67 13.05
CA LEU A 239 10.61 4.85 12.27
C LEU A 239 10.43 5.91 11.16
N GLY A 240 9.29 5.89 10.47
CA GLY A 240 8.92 6.87 9.46
C GLY A 240 8.82 8.29 10.03
N THR A 241 8.29 8.47 11.24
CA THR A 241 8.23 9.80 11.87
C THR A 241 9.62 10.38 12.15
N TYR A 242 10.60 9.54 12.52
CA TYR A 242 11.99 9.98 12.65
C TYR A 242 12.64 10.28 11.30
N ALA A 243 12.15 9.65 10.23
CA ALA A 243 12.66 9.83 8.90
C ALA A 243 12.30 11.19 8.29
N VAL A 244 11.09 11.69 8.59
CA VAL A 244 10.62 13.02 8.18
C VAL A 244 11.60 14.10 8.68
N PRO A 245 12.07 15.03 7.84
CA PRO A 245 12.99 16.10 8.26
C PRO A 245 12.45 16.96 9.43
N GLN A 246 13.32 17.46 10.31
CA GLN A 246 12.94 18.47 11.33
C GLN A 246 13.04 19.83 10.64
N ARG A 247 12.19 20.76 11.07
CA ARG A 247 12.47 22.19 10.91
C ARG A 247 13.43 22.56 12.02
N ASP A 248 14.61 23.05 11.66
CA ASP A 248 15.39 23.92 12.53
C ASP A 248 14.97 25.37 12.24
#